data_AF-A0A3C1GHG2-F1
#
_entry.id   AF-A0A3C1GHG2-F1
#
_cell.length_a   1.000
_cell.length_b   1.000
_cell.length_c   1.000
_cell.angle_alpha   90.00
_cell.angle_beta   90.00
_cell.angle_gamma   90.00
#
_symmetry.space_group_name_H-M   'P 1'
#
loop_
_entity.id
_entity.type
_entity.pdbx_description
1 polymer ?
#
loop_
_entity_poly.entity_id
_entity_poly.type
_entity_poly.pdbx_seq_one_letter_code
_entity_poly.pdbx_strand_id
1 'polypeptide(L)'
;RVAIIGTGPGREGAPYLEDDWCVWALNEIRQPTFTRHWELHPRRVQSAHDFRALAAIRQPCYVLDPAEWGPGEVPSPARYPLDRLRAAGMRRYFSCTFAYQVALAVLEGFEELGLWGVQLQLGTPRERLVERRCVDYWLGYAEGRGLRVLQDSGLAWQPRLYGYDYEDELLDSRAEVRALLAVEAEQRRAGQ
;
A
#
# COMPACT_ATOMS: atom_id res chain seq x y z
N ARG A 1 11.96 -11.92 1.03
CA ARG A 1 10.60 -11.53 1.48
C ARG A 1 10.31 -10.11 1.03
N VAL A 2 9.06 -9.63 1.01
CA VAL A 2 8.75 -8.24 0.64
C VAL A 2 7.89 -7.54 1.67
N ALA A 3 8.29 -6.32 2.06
CA ALA A 3 7.58 -5.49 3.02
C ALA A 3 7.04 -4.23 2.34
N ILE A 4 5.72 -4.04 2.35
CA ILE A 4 5.04 -2.88 1.79
C ILE A 4 4.70 -1.92 2.94
N ILE A 5 5.17 -0.68 2.86
CA ILE A 5 5.12 0.26 3.98
C ILE A 5 4.30 1.50 3.65
N GLY A 6 3.20 1.70 4.38
CA GLY A 6 2.40 2.91 4.34
C GLY A 6 2.78 3.93 5.43
N THR A 7 1.86 4.83 5.73
CA THR A 7 2.03 5.92 6.71
C THR A 7 1.27 5.73 8.01
N GLY A 8 0.36 4.76 8.05
CA GLY A 8 -0.50 4.54 9.20
C GLY A 8 0.22 3.88 10.39
N PRO A 9 -0.53 3.62 11.47
CA PRO A 9 -0.02 2.96 12.68
C PRO A 9 0.67 1.60 12.40
N GLY A 10 1.60 1.16 13.25
CA GLY A 10 2.27 -0.13 13.10
C GLY A 10 3.42 -0.13 12.08
N ARG A 11 3.61 0.95 11.31
CA ARG A 11 4.74 1.10 10.37
C ARG A 11 6.11 1.02 11.05
N GLU A 12 6.19 1.34 12.33
CA GLU A 12 7.38 1.26 13.17
C GLU A 12 7.84 -0.18 13.42
N GLY A 13 6.93 -1.16 13.32
CA GLY A 13 7.23 -2.58 13.44
C GLY A 13 7.72 -3.24 12.15
N ALA A 14 7.89 -2.47 11.07
CA ALA A 14 8.36 -2.98 9.80
C ALA A 14 9.83 -3.45 9.86
N PRO A 15 10.22 -4.46 9.06
CA PRO A 15 11.55 -5.07 9.06
C PRO A 15 12.59 -4.21 8.30
N TYR A 16 12.75 -2.95 8.70
CA TYR A 16 13.62 -1.98 8.02
C TYR A 16 15.09 -2.41 7.96
N LEU A 17 15.57 -3.12 8.98
CA LEU A 17 16.97 -3.47 9.18
C LEU A 17 17.26 -4.96 8.93
N GLU A 18 16.28 -5.71 8.43
CA GLU A 18 16.43 -7.14 8.13
C GLU A 18 16.80 -7.32 6.65
N ASP A 19 18.00 -7.84 6.40
CA ASP A 19 18.57 -7.93 5.04
C ASP A 19 17.82 -8.89 4.10
N ASP A 20 17.02 -9.83 4.63
CA ASP A 20 16.21 -10.76 3.83
C ASP A 20 14.88 -10.15 3.32
N TRP A 21 14.58 -8.91 3.71
CA TRP A 21 13.39 -8.17 3.29
C TRP A 21 13.70 -7.12 2.23
N CYS A 22 12.98 -7.21 1.11
CA CYS A 22 12.84 -6.09 0.19
C CYS A 22 11.80 -5.12 0.74
N VAL A 23 12.25 -4.01 1.33
CA VAL A 23 11.36 -2.96 1.85
C VAL A 23 10.94 -2.00 0.74
N TRP A 24 9.64 -1.80 0.55
CA TRP A 24 9.01 -1.04 -0.53
C TRP A 24 8.24 0.16 0.02
N ALA A 25 8.61 1.35 -0.45
CA ALA A 25 8.03 2.63 -0.04
C ALA A 25 7.26 3.28 -1.22
N LEU A 26 6.52 4.37 -0.97
CA LEU A 26 5.71 5.03 -2.00
C LEU A 26 5.57 6.55 -1.80
N ASN A 27 5.22 7.22 -2.89
CA ASN A 27 4.93 8.65 -3.02
C ASN A 27 6.03 9.57 -2.45
N GLU A 28 5.67 10.71 -1.87
CA GLU A 28 6.56 11.63 -1.16
C GLU A 28 6.95 11.15 0.26
N ILE A 29 6.49 9.97 0.66
CA ILE A 29 6.58 9.49 2.05
C ILE A 29 8.00 9.05 2.37
N ARG A 30 8.59 9.70 3.38
CA ARG A 30 9.88 9.31 3.94
C ARG A 30 9.73 8.06 4.80
N GLN A 31 10.51 7.03 4.48
CA GLN A 31 10.73 5.85 5.32
C GLN A 31 12.16 5.83 5.87
N PRO A 32 12.42 5.17 7.02
CA PRO A 32 13.77 5.04 7.58
C PRO A 32 14.80 4.48 6.59
N THR A 33 14.42 3.44 5.86
CA THR A 33 15.18 2.85 4.75
C THR A 33 14.23 2.05 3.87
N PHE A 34 14.63 1.82 2.63
CA PHE A 34 13.89 1.02 1.66
C PHE A 34 14.81 0.57 0.53
N THR A 35 14.39 -0.46 -0.19
CA THR A 35 15.11 -1.06 -1.32
C THR A 35 14.57 -0.59 -2.67
N ARG A 36 13.27 -0.30 -2.74
CA ARG A 36 12.55 0.15 -3.95
C ARG A 36 11.45 1.13 -3.57
N HIS A 37 11.11 2.03 -4.48
CA HIS A 37 10.13 3.08 -4.28
C HIS A 37 9.11 3.15 -5.41
N TRP A 38 7.93 3.73 -5.17
CA TRP A 38 6.89 3.93 -6.18
C TRP A 38 6.37 5.36 -6.17
N GLU A 39 6.33 5.99 -7.32
CA GLU A 39 5.60 7.24 -7.55
C GLU A 39 4.75 7.09 -8.81
N LEU A 40 3.52 6.62 -8.61
CA LEU A 40 2.60 6.31 -9.71
C LEU A 40 1.63 7.46 -10.02
N HIS A 41 1.72 8.60 -9.31
CA HIS A 41 1.02 9.79 -9.73
C HIS A 41 1.68 10.38 -10.98
N PRO A 42 0.89 10.92 -11.92
CA PRO A 42 1.45 11.64 -13.05
C PRO A 42 2.29 12.83 -12.57
N ARG A 43 3.44 13.09 -13.20
CA ARG A 43 4.33 14.19 -12.78
C ARG A 43 3.60 15.54 -12.61
N ARG A 44 2.62 15.83 -13.46
CA ARG A 44 1.84 17.08 -13.46
C ARG A 44 1.06 17.36 -12.18
N VAL A 45 0.81 16.36 -11.32
CA VAL A 45 0.07 16.56 -10.06
C VAL A 45 0.99 16.75 -8.85
N GLN A 46 2.31 16.68 -9.06
CA GLN A 46 3.29 16.80 -7.99
C GLN A 46 3.41 18.24 -7.51
N SER A 47 3.43 18.42 -6.20
CA SER A 47 3.69 19.68 -5.54
C SER A 47 5.20 19.94 -5.41
N ALA A 48 5.57 21.18 -5.05
CA ALA A 48 6.96 21.50 -4.74
C ALA A 48 7.50 20.72 -3.52
N HIS A 49 6.62 20.29 -2.61
CA HIS A 49 7.00 19.42 -1.50
C HIS A 49 7.37 18.03 -2.01
N ASP A 50 6.51 17.47 -2.86
CA ASP A 50 6.69 16.11 -3.41
C ASP A 50 7.97 16.03 -4.25
N PHE A 51 8.21 17.02 -5.13
CA PHE A 51 9.46 17.09 -5.89
C PHE A 51 10.71 17.09 -5.00
N ARG A 52 10.69 17.79 -3.85
CA ARG A 52 11.83 17.78 -2.92
C ARG A 52 12.01 16.43 -2.24
N ALA A 53 10.92 15.76 -1.88
CA ALA A 53 10.98 14.43 -1.27
C ALA A 53 11.49 13.39 -2.28
N LEU A 54 10.92 13.38 -3.49
CA LEU A 54 11.28 12.48 -4.59
C LEU A 54 12.75 12.65 -5.04
N ALA A 55 13.26 13.89 -5.05
CA ALA A 55 14.66 14.16 -5.39
C ALA A 55 15.67 13.52 -4.41
N ALA A 56 15.25 13.18 -3.19
CA ALA A 56 16.08 12.51 -2.20
C ALA A 56 16.13 10.98 -2.39
N ILE A 57 15.27 10.42 -3.24
CA ILE A 57 15.12 8.97 -3.43
C ILE A 57 16.21 8.46 -4.39
N ARG A 58 17.16 7.70 -3.87
CA ARG A 58 18.30 7.18 -4.67
C ARG A 58 18.08 5.76 -5.16
N GLN A 59 17.17 5.03 -4.51
CA GLN A 59 16.75 3.70 -4.89
C GLN A 59 15.92 3.74 -6.20
N PRO A 60 15.81 2.61 -6.92
CA PRO A 60 14.90 2.51 -8.05
C PRO A 60 13.48 2.93 -7.67
N CYS A 61 12.95 3.93 -8.38
CA CYS A 61 11.63 4.49 -8.17
C CYS A 61 10.73 4.17 -9.37
N TYR A 62 9.73 3.33 -9.18
CA TYR A 62 8.79 2.96 -10.22
C TYR A 62 7.80 4.09 -10.51
N VAL A 63 7.80 4.56 -11.75
CA VAL A 63 6.96 5.65 -12.26
C VAL A 63 6.17 5.21 -13.50
N LEU A 64 5.18 6.01 -13.90
CA LEU A 64 4.37 5.75 -15.11
C LEU A 64 5.22 5.83 -16.39
N ASP A 65 5.98 6.91 -16.55
CA ASP A 65 6.89 7.12 -17.66
C ASP A 65 8.18 7.83 -17.18
N PRO A 66 9.35 7.15 -17.22
CA PRO A 66 10.61 7.77 -16.85
C PRO A 66 10.96 9.04 -17.65
N ALA A 67 10.49 9.16 -18.90
CA ALA A 67 10.80 10.30 -19.76
C ALA A 67 10.09 11.60 -19.34
N GLU A 68 9.05 11.52 -18.50
CA GLU A 68 8.37 12.71 -17.98
C GLU A 68 9.20 13.43 -16.92
N TRP A 69 10.14 12.75 -16.25
CA TRP A 69 10.86 13.27 -15.09
C TRP A 69 12.16 13.98 -15.48
N GLY A 70 12.30 15.22 -15.02
CA GLY A 70 13.49 16.03 -15.25
C GLY A 70 14.71 15.53 -14.47
N PRO A 71 15.92 15.94 -14.86
CA PRO A 71 17.15 15.59 -14.13
C PRO A 71 17.06 15.95 -12.64
N GLY A 72 17.22 14.94 -11.79
CA GLY A 72 17.24 15.09 -10.33
C GLY A 72 15.87 15.17 -9.65
N GLU A 73 14.75 15.22 -10.37
CA GLU A 73 13.40 15.19 -9.77
C GLU A 73 13.09 13.80 -9.18
N VAL A 74 13.40 12.75 -9.94
CA VAL A 74 13.47 11.37 -9.48
C VAL A 74 14.83 10.83 -9.96
N PRO A 75 15.82 10.64 -9.07
CA PRO A 75 17.18 10.27 -9.48
C PRO A 75 17.31 8.92 -10.21
N SER A 76 16.43 7.97 -9.94
CA SER A 76 16.47 6.62 -10.54
C SER A 76 15.07 6.16 -10.99
N PRO A 77 14.47 6.81 -12.00
CA PRO A 77 13.12 6.49 -12.43
C PRO A 77 13.12 5.20 -13.27
N ALA A 78 12.25 4.26 -12.93
CA ALA A 78 12.05 3.01 -13.65
C ALA A 78 10.58 2.91 -14.09
N ARG A 79 10.32 2.48 -15.33
CA ARG A 79 8.94 2.29 -15.78
C ARG A 79 8.29 1.15 -15.01
N TYR A 80 7.13 1.38 -14.40
CA TYR A 80 6.38 0.32 -13.75
C TYR A 80 5.95 -0.76 -14.78
N PRO A 81 6.19 -2.06 -14.51
CA PRO A 81 6.06 -3.12 -15.52
C PRO A 81 4.60 -3.59 -15.73
N LEU A 82 3.66 -2.67 -15.97
CA LEU A 82 2.24 -2.98 -16.12
C LEU A 82 1.97 -3.99 -17.25
N ASP A 83 2.72 -3.92 -18.35
CA ASP A 83 2.54 -4.84 -19.47
C ASP A 83 2.98 -6.27 -19.14
N ARG A 84 3.96 -6.44 -18.24
CA ARG A 84 4.34 -7.78 -17.75
C ARG A 84 3.24 -8.39 -16.88
N LEU A 85 2.56 -7.59 -16.06
CA LEU A 85 1.40 -8.05 -15.29
C LEU A 85 0.26 -8.49 -16.21
N ARG A 86 -0.02 -7.70 -17.26
CA ARG A 86 -1.03 -8.04 -18.27
C ARG A 86 -0.69 -9.32 -19.02
N ALA A 87 0.56 -9.47 -19.45
CA ALA A 87 1.05 -10.67 -20.13
C ALA A 87 0.97 -11.92 -19.24
N ALA A 88 1.13 -11.76 -17.92
CA ALA A 88 0.94 -12.83 -16.94
C ALA A 88 -0.55 -13.14 -16.63
N GLY A 89 -1.49 -12.58 -17.39
CA GLY A 89 -2.92 -12.81 -17.24
C GLY A 89 -3.55 -12.12 -16.03
N MET A 90 -2.86 -11.16 -15.41
CA MET A 90 -3.38 -10.48 -14.23
C MET A 90 -4.46 -9.46 -14.59
N ARG A 91 -5.52 -9.40 -13.79
CA ARG A 91 -6.68 -8.52 -14.02
C ARG A 91 -6.29 -7.05 -13.99
N ARG A 92 -6.93 -6.24 -14.84
CA ARG A 92 -6.89 -4.77 -14.76
C ARG A 92 -7.80 -4.25 -13.65
N TYR A 93 -7.40 -4.42 -12.39
CA TYR A 93 -8.10 -3.84 -11.24
C TYR A 93 -7.08 -3.18 -10.32
N PHE A 94 -6.85 -1.88 -10.46
CA PHE A 94 -5.87 -1.14 -9.68
C PHE A 94 -6.41 0.25 -9.34
N SER A 95 -6.52 0.57 -8.05
CA SER A 95 -7.01 1.88 -7.59
C SER A 95 -6.01 2.68 -6.77
N CYS A 96 -4.89 2.05 -6.36
CA CYS A 96 -3.84 2.64 -5.54
C CYS A 96 -2.49 1.96 -5.76
N THR A 97 -1.42 2.57 -5.25
CA THR A 97 -0.04 2.05 -5.35
C THR A 97 0.14 0.71 -4.64
N PHE A 98 -0.52 0.48 -3.49
CA PHE A 98 -0.43 -0.79 -2.77
C PHE A 98 -0.88 -1.98 -3.61
N ALA A 99 -1.96 -1.84 -4.38
CA ALA A 99 -2.42 -2.87 -5.30
C ALA A 99 -1.37 -3.22 -6.36
N TYR A 100 -0.70 -2.20 -6.91
CA TYR A 100 0.40 -2.40 -7.86
C TYR A 100 1.62 -3.08 -7.22
N GLN A 101 1.94 -2.75 -5.97
CA GLN A 101 3.01 -3.43 -5.23
C GLN A 101 2.66 -4.90 -5.02
N VAL A 102 1.48 -5.23 -4.47
CA VAL A 102 1.07 -6.63 -4.25
C VAL A 102 1.11 -7.44 -5.56
N ALA A 103 0.58 -6.89 -6.66
CA ALA A 103 0.63 -7.58 -7.95
C ALA A 103 2.06 -7.82 -8.46
N LEU A 104 2.96 -6.85 -8.27
CA LEU A 104 4.36 -7.03 -8.65
C LEU A 104 5.06 -8.09 -7.79
N ALA A 105 4.77 -8.13 -6.49
CA ALA A 105 5.32 -9.16 -5.61
C ALA A 105 4.96 -10.58 -6.09
N VAL A 106 3.71 -10.78 -6.51
CA VAL A 106 3.27 -12.04 -7.11
C VAL A 106 3.99 -12.31 -8.43
N LEU A 107 4.14 -11.30 -9.30
CA LEU A 107 4.81 -11.46 -10.59
C LEU A 107 6.30 -11.82 -10.45
N GLU A 108 6.97 -11.24 -9.47
CA GLU A 108 8.40 -11.48 -9.20
C GLU A 108 8.65 -12.76 -8.39
N GLY A 109 7.60 -13.45 -7.96
CA GLY A 109 7.72 -14.74 -7.29
C GLY A 109 8.21 -14.65 -5.84
N PHE A 110 7.89 -13.55 -5.14
CA PHE A 110 8.09 -13.53 -3.69
C PHE A 110 7.24 -14.61 -3.03
N GLU A 111 7.75 -15.20 -1.94
CA GLU A 111 7.04 -16.25 -1.19
C GLU A 111 6.33 -15.69 0.06
N GLU A 112 6.79 -14.54 0.54
CA GLU A 112 6.23 -13.87 1.72
C GLU A 112 6.09 -12.38 1.47
N LEU A 113 4.92 -11.84 1.81
CA LEU A 113 4.57 -10.43 1.69
C LEU A 113 4.05 -9.94 3.05
N GLY A 114 4.54 -8.81 3.52
CA GLY A 114 3.98 -8.14 4.68
C GLY A 114 3.56 -6.71 4.42
N LEU A 115 2.56 -6.25 5.17
CA LEU A 115 2.04 -4.89 5.11
C LEU A 115 2.14 -4.24 6.48
N TRP A 116 2.78 -3.07 6.54
CA TRP A 116 2.88 -2.26 7.76
C TRP A 116 2.46 -0.83 7.48
N GLY A 117 1.65 -0.23 8.34
CA GLY A 117 1.15 1.13 8.15
C GLY A 117 0.15 1.29 6.98
N VAL A 118 -0.52 0.20 6.56
CA VAL A 118 -1.45 0.18 5.42
C VAL A 118 -2.92 0.09 5.89
N GLN A 119 -3.39 1.01 6.74
CA GLN A 119 -4.74 0.98 7.31
C GLN A 119 -5.77 1.79 6.50
N LEU A 120 -6.11 1.32 5.30
CA LEU A 120 -7.03 2.03 4.39
C LEU A 120 -8.44 2.22 4.96
N GLN A 121 -8.86 1.38 5.91
CA GLN A 121 -10.11 1.50 6.66
C GLN A 121 -10.16 2.74 7.56
N LEU A 122 -9.00 3.23 8.02
CA LEU A 122 -8.89 4.44 8.84
C LEU A 122 -8.59 5.69 8.00
N GLY A 123 -8.37 5.52 6.70
CA GLY A 123 -8.05 6.61 5.77
C GLY A 123 -9.24 7.51 5.42
N THR A 124 -9.07 8.28 4.36
CA THR A 124 -10.09 9.07 3.69
C THR A 124 -11.25 8.21 3.17
N PRO A 125 -12.43 8.79 2.90
CA PRO A 125 -13.53 8.06 2.28
C PRO A 125 -13.16 7.36 0.96
N ARG A 126 -12.25 7.96 0.17
CA ARG A 126 -11.73 7.34 -1.06
C ARG A 126 -10.94 6.07 -0.75
N GLU A 127 -10.03 6.11 0.21
CA GLU A 127 -9.23 4.95 0.63
C GLU A 127 -10.14 3.81 1.10
N ARG A 128 -11.14 4.12 1.93
CA ARG A 128 -12.10 3.13 2.46
C ARG A 128 -12.98 2.49 1.38
N LEU A 129 -13.53 3.30 0.47
CA LEU A 129 -14.56 2.85 -0.46
C LEU A 129 -13.99 2.30 -1.77
N VAL A 130 -12.82 2.79 -2.19
CA VAL A 130 -12.22 2.48 -3.49
C VAL A 130 -10.98 1.63 -3.32
N GLU A 131 -10.04 2.06 -2.48
CA GLU A 131 -8.70 1.45 -2.42
C GLU A 131 -8.67 0.15 -1.64
N ARG A 132 -9.30 0.12 -0.44
CA ARG A 132 -9.39 -1.06 0.42
C ARG A 132 -9.85 -2.29 -0.37
N ARG A 133 -10.98 -2.19 -1.07
CA ARG A 133 -11.55 -3.29 -1.87
C ARG A 133 -10.60 -3.82 -2.94
N CYS A 134 -9.80 -2.92 -3.54
CA CYS A 134 -8.83 -3.30 -4.54
C CYS A 134 -7.65 -4.03 -3.91
N VAL A 135 -7.14 -3.55 -2.77
CA VAL A 135 -6.04 -4.22 -2.06
C VAL A 135 -6.52 -5.57 -1.51
N ASP A 136 -7.73 -5.65 -0.95
CA ASP A 136 -8.32 -6.91 -0.47
C ASP A 136 -8.33 -7.99 -1.58
N TYR A 137 -8.74 -7.61 -2.80
CA TYR A 137 -8.71 -8.50 -3.95
C TYR A 137 -7.28 -8.98 -4.28
N TRP A 138 -6.29 -8.09 -4.28
CA TRP A 138 -4.91 -8.47 -4.61
C TRP A 138 -4.25 -9.31 -3.54
N LEU A 139 -4.58 -9.10 -2.27
CA LEU A 139 -4.10 -9.94 -1.18
C LEU A 139 -4.67 -11.36 -1.31
N GLY A 140 -5.97 -11.51 -1.52
CA GLY A 140 -6.56 -12.83 -1.79
C GLY A 140 -6.01 -13.47 -3.07
N TYR A 141 -5.76 -12.68 -4.12
CA TYR A 141 -5.07 -13.18 -5.32
C TYR A 141 -3.64 -13.64 -5.04
N ALA A 142 -2.89 -12.92 -4.22
CA ALA A 142 -1.53 -13.28 -3.82
C ALA A 142 -1.50 -14.59 -3.02
N GLU A 143 -2.38 -14.73 -2.02
CA GLU A 143 -2.53 -15.97 -1.26
C GLU A 143 -2.92 -17.15 -2.16
N GLY A 144 -3.87 -16.94 -3.07
CA GLY A 144 -4.26 -17.96 -4.07
C GLY A 144 -3.12 -18.34 -5.03
N ARG A 145 -2.05 -17.55 -5.10
CA ARG A 145 -0.84 -17.82 -5.87
C ARG A 145 0.31 -18.37 -5.02
N GLY A 146 0.08 -18.62 -3.73
CA GLY A 146 1.03 -19.24 -2.81
C GLY A 146 1.86 -18.25 -1.98
N LEU A 147 1.60 -16.94 -2.05
CA LEU A 147 2.27 -15.98 -1.17
C LEU A 147 1.71 -16.08 0.24
N ARG A 148 2.59 -16.19 1.24
CA ARG A 148 2.21 -16.02 2.64
C ARG A 148 2.08 -14.53 2.96
N VAL A 149 0.88 -14.08 3.31
CA VAL A 149 0.62 -12.69 3.69
C VAL A 149 0.74 -12.54 5.21
N LEU A 150 1.60 -11.61 5.67
CA LEU A 150 1.87 -11.29 7.07
C LEU A 150 1.46 -9.84 7.35
N GLN A 151 0.33 -9.61 8.00
CA GLN A 151 -0.18 -8.25 8.17
C GLN A 151 -1.04 -8.07 9.42
N ASP A 152 -0.96 -6.86 9.99
CA ASP A 152 -1.87 -6.35 11.03
C ASP A 152 -2.81 -5.26 10.48
N SER A 153 -2.80 -5.07 9.16
CA SER A 153 -3.43 -3.92 8.50
C SER A 153 -4.96 -3.96 8.51
N GLY A 154 -5.57 -5.11 8.80
CA GLY A 154 -7.03 -5.31 8.77
C GLY A 154 -7.61 -5.46 7.36
N LEU A 155 -6.75 -5.58 6.35
CA LEU A 155 -7.12 -5.81 4.95
C LEU A 155 -7.29 -7.30 4.68
N ALA A 156 -8.27 -7.69 3.87
CA ALA A 156 -8.57 -9.09 3.52
C ALA A 156 -8.63 -10.06 4.73
N TRP A 157 -8.95 -9.57 5.92
CA TRP A 157 -8.92 -10.34 7.15
C TRP A 157 -10.15 -10.09 8.00
N GLN A 158 -10.74 -11.17 8.50
CA GLN A 158 -11.83 -11.16 9.48
C GLN A 158 -11.59 -12.35 10.42
N PRO A 159 -11.13 -12.12 11.66
CA PRO A 159 -10.82 -13.21 12.58
C PRO A 159 -12.06 -13.94 13.09
N ARG A 160 -13.26 -13.36 12.95
CA ARG A 160 -14.51 -13.92 13.45
C ARG A 160 -15.29 -14.64 12.35
N LEU A 161 -15.68 -15.88 12.61
CA LEU A 161 -16.52 -16.63 11.68
C LEU A 161 -17.97 -16.18 11.77
N TYR A 162 -18.52 -15.72 10.65
CA TYR A 162 -19.91 -15.26 10.57
C TYR A 162 -20.88 -16.34 11.05
N GLY A 163 -21.71 -15.99 12.03
CA GLY A 163 -22.71 -16.87 12.64
C GLY A 163 -22.17 -17.83 13.70
N TYR A 164 -20.87 -18.12 13.71
CA TYR A 164 -20.24 -18.98 14.73
C TYR A 164 -19.73 -18.16 15.91
N ASP A 165 -19.08 -17.03 15.64
CA ASP A 165 -18.48 -16.14 16.64
C ASP A 165 -19.35 -14.89 16.85
N TYR A 166 -20.68 -15.05 16.87
CA TYR A 166 -21.62 -13.94 16.71
C TYR A 166 -21.45 -12.80 17.74
N GLU A 167 -21.36 -13.12 19.03
CA GLU A 167 -21.26 -12.09 20.08
C GLU A 167 -19.93 -11.32 20.01
N ASP A 168 -18.84 -12.04 19.76
CA ASP A 168 -17.51 -11.43 19.60
C ASP A 168 -17.43 -10.59 18.32
N GLU A 169 -17.94 -11.10 17.20
CA GLU A 169 -18.06 -10.37 15.94
C GLU A 169 -18.87 -9.10 16.11
N LEU A 170 -20.00 -9.17 16.82
CA LEU A 170 -20.84 -8.01 17.09
C LEU A 170 -20.11 -6.95 17.93
N LEU A 171 -19.32 -7.35 18.93
CA LEU A 171 -18.52 -6.44 19.74
C LEU A 171 -17.42 -5.76 18.92
N ASP A 172 -16.68 -6.53 18.14
CA ASP A 172 -15.59 -6.05 17.28
C ASP A 172 -16.14 -5.11 16.20
N SER A 173 -17.20 -5.51 15.49
CA SER A 173 -17.88 -4.69 14.48
C SER A 173 -18.39 -3.37 15.06
N ARG A 174 -18.97 -3.38 16.26
CA ARG A 174 -19.39 -2.13 16.94
C ARG A 174 -18.20 -1.25 17.31
N ALA A 175 -17.06 -1.83 17.67
CA ALA A 175 -15.85 -1.06 17.97
C ALA A 175 -15.27 -0.40 16.70
N GLU A 176 -15.20 -1.13 15.58
CA GLU A 176 -14.72 -0.58 14.30
C GLU A 176 -15.63 0.55 13.80
N VAL A 177 -16.96 0.38 13.89
CA VAL A 177 -17.92 1.45 13.54
C VAL A 177 -17.74 2.68 14.43
N ARG A 178 -17.51 2.52 15.73
CA ARG A 178 -17.24 3.66 16.63
C ARG A 178 -15.94 4.38 16.25
N ALA A 179 -14.87 3.65 15.97
CA ALA A 179 -13.60 4.22 15.56
C ALA A 179 -13.73 5.02 14.25
N LEU A 180 -14.47 4.48 13.27
CA LEU A 180 -14.77 5.15 12.01
C LEU A 180 -15.48 6.50 12.24
N LEU A 181 -16.54 6.50 13.06
CA LEU A 181 -17.31 7.71 13.34
C LEU A 181 -16.49 8.77 14.10
N ALA A 182 -15.57 8.35 14.97
CA ALA A 182 -14.65 9.26 15.65
C ALA A 182 -13.71 9.96 14.67
N VAL A 183 -13.07 9.21 13.76
CA VAL A 183 -12.22 9.76 12.69
C VAL A 183 -13.00 10.76 11.81
N GLU A 184 -14.24 10.42 11.43
CA GLU A 184 -15.07 11.35 10.65
C GLU A 184 -15.47 12.62 11.42
N ALA A 185 -15.66 12.52 12.74
CA ALA A 185 -15.93 13.69 13.56
C ALA A 185 -14.70 14.59 13.67
N GLU A 186 -13.50 14.02 13.81
CA GLU A 186 -12.23 14.78 13.83
C GLU A 186 -11.95 15.46 12.49
N GLN A 187 -12.08 14.73 11.38
CA GLN A 187 -11.89 15.30 10.04
C GLN A 187 -12.86 16.45 9.74
N ARG A 188 -14.12 16.37 10.20
CA ARG A 188 -15.08 17.47 10.08
C ARG A 188 -14.69 18.69 10.90
N ARG A 189 -14.06 18.52 12.06
CA ARG A 189 -13.58 19.64 12.89
C ARG A 189 -12.32 20.27 12.31
N ALA A 190 -11.45 19.49 11.69
CA ALA A 190 -10.20 19.98 11.10
C ALA A 190 -10.42 20.70 9.74
N GLY A 191 -11.55 20.43 9.07
CA GLY A 191 -11.95 21.09 7.82
C GLY A 191 -12.86 22.33 8.01
N GLN A 192 -13.11 22.78 9.24
CA GLN A 192 -13.77 24.03 9.60
C GLN A 192 -12.75 25.03 10.13
#